data_AF-A0A0Q5AYG2-F1
#
_entry.id   AF-A0A0Q5AYG2-F1
#
_cell.length_a   1.000
_cell.length_b   1.000
_cell.length_c   1.000
_cell.angle_alpha   90.00
_cell.angle_beta   90.00
_cell.angle_gamma   90.00
#
_symmetry.space_group_name_H-M   'P 1'
#
loop_
_entity.id
_entity.type
_entity.pdbx_description
1 polymer ?
#
loop_
_entity_poly.entity_id
_entity_poly.type
_entity_poly.pdbx_seq_one_letter_code
_entity_poly.pdbx_strand_id
1 'polypeptide(L)'
;MGSIDACALLADRVDAIASREQRPRALVRSVAREIAGIRGGLLGPVDLATGGRNRIRGHGFAPAYDDDTRGQARHFAGVAGATLYLGGGLAHLFLRTLGGDEPGSADDRLTRRAIEWSRLLRRGELPVAEAGAWIRSEICACA
;
A
#
# COMPACT_ATOMS: atom_id res chain seq x y z
N MET A 1 -11.82 -13.20 -20.65
CA MET A 1 -11.56 -13.30 -19.20
C MET A 1 -11.55 -11.90 -18.63
N GLY A 2 -12.47 -11.57 -17.73
CA GLY A 2 -12.41 -10.29 -17.01
C GLY A 2 -11.10 -10.20 -16.22
N SER A 3 -10.40 -9.08 -16.34
CA SER A 3 -9.24 -8.79 -15.50
C SER A 3 -9.68 -8.78 -14.02
N ILE A 4 -8.85 -9.30 -13.11
CA ILE A 4 -9.09 -9.14 -11.68
C ILE A 4 -8.97 -7.64 -11.35
N ASP A 5 -9.99 -7.10 -10.69
CA ASP A 5 -9.90 -5.77 -10.07
C ASP A 5 -9.09 -5.86 -8.77
N ALA A 6 -7.79 -5.65 -8.91
CA ALA A 6 -6.83 -5.64 -7.82
C ALA A 6 -7.03 -4.45 -6.88
N CYS A 7 -7.58 -3.33 -7.36
CA CYS A 7 -7.80 -2.17 -6.52
C CYS A 7 -9.00 -2.38 -5.59
N ALA A 8 -10.12 -2.87 -6.13
CA ALA A 8 -11.27 -3.27 -5.32
C ALA A 8 -10.88 -4.37 -4.31
N LEU A 9 -10.13 -5.39 -4.76
CA LEU A 9 -9.67 -6.45 -3.86
C LEU A 9 -8.70 -5.94 -2.78
N LEU A 10 -7.85 -4.95 -3.09
CA LEU A 10 -7.03 -4.26 -2.09
C LEU A 10 -7.91 -3.59 -1.03
N ALA A 11 -8.91 -2.81 -1.45
CA ALA A 11 -9.83 -2.14 -0.53
C ALA A 11 -10.59 -3.14 0.37
N ASP A 12 -11.13 -4.20 -0.20
CA ASP A 12 -11.85 -5.25 0.55
C ASP A 12 -10.94 -5.93 1.59
N ARG A 13 -9.67 -6.15 1.23
CA ARG A 13 -8.69 -6.71 2.16
C ARG A 13 -8.35 -5.73 3.27
N VAL A 14 -8.26 -4.44 2.98
CA VAL A 14 -8.05 -3.40 3.99
C VAL A 14 -9.24 -3.33 4.94
N ASP A 15 -10.47 -3.36 4.45
CA ASP A 15 -11.68 -3.40 5.30
C ASP A 15 -11.69 -4.64 6.20
N ALA A 16 -11.34 -5.81 5.65
CA ALA A 16 -11.23 -7.04 6.43
C ALA A 16 -10.14 -6.97 7.51
N ILE A 17 -9.05 -6.23 7.29
CA ILE A 17 -8.01 -5.99 8.31
C ILE A 17 -8.51 -4.96 9.33
N ALA A 18 -9.15 -3.88 8.89
CA ALA A 18 -9.67 -2.82 9.75
C ALA A 18 -10.71 -3.34 10.77
N SER A 19 -11.52 -4.34 10.38
CA SER A 19 -12.50 -4.95 11.29
C SER A 19 -11.88 -5.65 12.51
N ARG A 20 -10.60 -6.02 12.44
CA ARG A 20 -9.85 -6.69 13.52
C ARG A 20 -8.73 -5.84 14.11
N GLU A 21 -8.21 -4.85 13.39
CA GLU A 21 -7.09 -3.99 13.80
C GLU A 21 -7.53 -2.53 13.97
N GLN A 22 -8.08 -2.19 15.14
CA GLN A 22 -8.60 -0.84 15.42
C GLN A 22 -7.50 0.23 15.64
N ARG A 23 -6.23 -0.18 15.78
CA ARG A 23 -5.11 0.75 16.01
C ARG A 23 -4.48 1.11 14.66
N PRO A 24 -4.36 2.41 14.30
CA PRO A 24 -3.82 2.82 12.99
C PRO A 24 -2.48 2.20 12.61
N ARG A 25 -1.51 2.19 13.54
CA ARG A 25 -0.18 1.58 13.30
C ARG A 25 -0.26 0.05 13.12
N ALA A 26 -1.21 -0.61 13.77
CA ALA A 26 -1.41 -2.05 13.65
C ALA A 26 -2.08 -2.38 12.31
N LEU A 27 -3.08 -1.61 11.88
CA LEU A 27 -3.68 -1.70 10.55
C LEU A 27 -2.62 -1.59 9.45
N VAL A 28 -1.84 -0.50 9.44
CA VAL A 28 -0.81 -0.26 8.41
C VAL A 28 0.21 -1.41 8.37
N ARG A 29 0.61 -1.92 9.54
CA ARG A 29 1.53 -3.06 9.63
C ARG A 29 0.91 -4.35 9.08
N SER A 30 -0.35 -4.62 9.42
CA SER A 30 -1.07 -5.81 8.94
C SER A 30 -1.31 -5.75 7.44
N VAL A 31 -1.62 -4.58 6.87
CA VAL A 31 -1.70 -4.35 5.42
C VAL A 31 -0.38 -4.66 4.72
N ALA A 32 0.74 -4.09 5.21
CA ALA A 32 2.06 -4.34 4.65
C ALA A 32 2.44 -5.83 4.70
N ARG A 33 2.14 -6.50 5.81
CA ARG A 33 2.42 -7.93 5.99
C ARG A 33 1.56 -8.81 5.11
N GLU A 34 0.25 -8.53 5.04
CA GLU A 34 -0.70 -9.44 4.42
C GLU A 34 -0.87 -9.25 2.93
N ILE A 35 -0.62 -8.04 2.42
CA ILE A 35 -0.78 -7.69 1.01
C ILE A 35 0.58 -7.63 0.32
N ALA A 36 1.54 -6.89 0.88
CA ALA A 36 2.89 -6.81 0.32
C ALA A 36 3.77 -8.00 0.70
N GLY A 37 3.37 -8.79 1.71
CA GLY A 37 4.16 -9.93 2.18
C GLY A 37 5.39 -9.53 2.99
N ILE A 38 5.46 -8.28 3.47
CA ILE A 38 6.61 -7.77 4.23
C ILE A 38 6.58 -8.43 5.62
N ARG A 39 7.50 -9.37 5.86
CA ARG A 39 7.66 -9.97 7.19
C ARG A 39 8.30 -8.97 8.16
N GLY A 40 7.90 -9.03 9.43
CA GLY A 40 8.59 -8.31 10.50
C GLY A 40 9.98 -8.92 10.79
N GLY A 41 10.90 -8.13 11.35
CA GLY A 41 12.25 -8.58 11.74
C GLY A 41 13.32 -8.44 10.65
N LEU A 42 14.46 -9.13 10.82
CA LEU A 42 15.64 -9.07 9.95
C LEU A 42 15.40 -9.49 8.48
N LEU A 43 14.26 -10.09 8.16
CA LEU A 43 13.87 -10.50 6.80
C LEU A 43 13.01 -9.46 6.06
N GLY A 44 12.43 -8.49 6.77
CA GLY A 44 11.70 -7.37 6.18
C GLY A 44 12.52 -6.58 5.15
N PRO A 45 13.84 -6.38 5.36
CA PRO A 45 14.69 -5.72 4.39
C PRO A 45 14.84 -6.46 3.04
N VAL A 46 14.88 -7.79 3.06
CA VAL A 46 15.03 -8.63 1.86
C VAL A 46 13.70 -8.71 1.10
N ASP A 47 12.57 -8.80 1.81
CA ASP A 47 11.24 -8.83 1.18
C ASP A 47 10.90 -7.48 0.53
N LEU A 48 11.27 -6.35 1.15
CA LEU A 48 11.17 -5.03 0.50
C LEU A 48 12.13 -4.91 -0.70
N ALA A 49 13.30 -5.55 -0.65
CA ALA A 49 14.28 -5.50 -1.72
C ALA A 49 14.00 -6.38 -2.93
N THR A 50 13.33 -7.51 -2.73
CA THR A 50 12.93 -8.48 -3.77
C THR A 50 11.49 -8.29 -4.22
N GLY A 51 10.74 -7.47 -3.48
CA GLY A 51 9.35 -7.23 -3.75
C GLY A 51 8.37 -8.29 -3.22
N GLY A 52 8.66 -8.91 -2.09
CA GLY A 52 7.73 -9.73 -1.32
C GLY A 52 6.97 -10.77 -2.16
N ARG A 53 5.74 -11.09 -1.73
CA ARG A 53 4.82 -11.95 -2.50
C ARG A 53 3.69 -11.08 -3.02
N ASN A 54 3.61 -10.93 -4.35
CA ASN A 54 2.49 -10.25 -4.98
C ASN A 54 1.22 -11.12 -4.87
N ARG A 55 0.48 -10.94 -3.76
CA ARG A 55 -0.71 -11.71 -3.38
C ARG A 55 -1.98 -11.25 -4.08
N ILE A 56 -2.00 -10.01 -4.58
CA ILE A 56 -3.11 -9.41 -5.32
C ILE A 56 -2.56 -8.98 -6.68
N ARG A 57 -2.82 -9.78 -7.71
CA ARG A 57 -2.40 -9.52 -9.09
C ARG A 57 -3.61 -9.14 -9.93
N GLY A 58 -3.59 -7.98 -10.56
CA GLY A 58 -4.69 -7.48 -11.39
C GLY A 58 -4.51 -6.00 -11.71
N HIS A 59 -5.55 -5.41 -12.28
CA HIS A 59 -5.63 -3.99 -12.66
C HIS A 59 -6.74 -3.29 -11.85
N GLY A 60 -7.27 -2.16 -12.31
CA GLY A 60 -8.43 -1.49 -11.66
C GLY A 60 -8.06 -0.26 -10.83
N PHE A 61 -6.79 0.13 -10.85
CA PHE A 61 -6.36 1.44 -10.37
C PHE A 61 -6.79 2.51 -11.38
N ALA A 62 -7.12 3.71 -10.89
CA ALA A 62 -7.51 4.81 -11.77
C ALA A 62 -6.35 5.15 -12.74
N PRO A 63 -6.64 5.66 -13.96
CA PRO A 63 -5.60 5.90 -14.98
C PRO A 63 -4.43 6.78 -14.53
N ALA A 64 -4.64 7.64 -13.54
CA ALA A 64 -3.57 8.47 -12.97
C ALA A 64 -2.53 7.66 -12.17
N TYR A 65 -2.90 6.47 -11.68
CA TYR A 65 -2.08 5.61 -10.84
C TYR A 65 -1.73 4.28 -11.50
N ASP A 66 -2.39 3.93 -12.62
CA ASP A 66 -2.13 2.69 -13.36
C ASP A 66 -0.79 2.77 -14.11
N ASP A 67 0.13 1.89 -13.76
CA ASP A 67 1.46 1.71 -14.36
C ASP A 67 1.47 0.58 -15.42
N ASP A 68 0.29 0.07 -15.80
CA ASP A 68 0.08 -1.13 -16.63
C ASP A 68 0.62 -2.44 -16.02
N THR A 69 1.11 -2.41 -14.78
CA THR A 69 1.59 -3.59 -14.08
C THR A 69 0.51 -4.21 -13.21
N ARG A 70 0.69 -5.49 -12.92
CA ARG A 70 -0.18 -6.26 -12.01
C ARG A 70 0.31 -6.22 -10.56
N GLY A 71 1.19 -5.27 -10.21
CA GLY A 71 1.91 -5.19 -8.93
C GLY A 71 1.46 -4.09 -7.98
N GLN A 72 0.59 -3.19 -8.43
CA GLN A 72 0.27 -1.93 -7.76
C GLN A 72 -0.29 -2.10 -6.33
N ALA A 73 -1.11 -3.12 -6.07
CA ALA A 73 -1.60 -3.39 -4.71
C ALA A 73 -0.47 -3.73 -3.73
N ARG A 74 0.56 -4.44 -4.21
CA ARG A 74 1.76 -4.75 -3.44
C ARG A 74 2.61 -3.50 -3.20
N HIS A 75 2.74 -2.66 -4.23
CA HIS A 75 3.46 -1.38 -4.16
C HIS A 75 2.84 -0.48 -3.10
N PHE A 76 1.53 -0.22 -3.21
CA PHE A 76 0.77 0.58 -2.26
C PHE A 76 0.95 0.10 -0.82
N ALA A 77 0.71 -1.20 -0.57
CA ALA A 77 0.83 -1.78 0.77
C ALA A 77 2.28 -1.73 1.30
N GLY A 78 3.27 -1.87 0.41
CA GLY A 78 4.69 -1.77 0.75
C GLY A 78 5.08 -0.37 1.18
N VAL A 79 4.72 0.64 0.38
CA VAL A 79 4.98 2.05 0.68
C VAL A 79 4.28 2.46 1.98
N ALA A 80 2.99 2.13 2.12
CA ALA A 80 2.22 2.46 3.32
C ALA A 80 2.85 1.86 4.59
N GLY A 81 3.34 0.60 4.51
CA GLY A 81 4.06 -0.06 5.59
C GLY A 81 5.40 0.58 5.92
N ALA A 82 6.14 0.98 4.88
CA ALA A 82 7.46 1.57 5.03
C ALA A 82 7.42 2.92 5.78
N THR A 83 6.31 3.67 5.71
CA THR A 83 6.14 4.92 6.47
C THR A 83 6.19 4.73 7.99
N LEU A 84 5.97 3.51 8.50
CA LEU A 84 6.07 3.21 9.93
C LEU A 84 7.51 3.30 10.46
N TYR A 85 8.49 3.23 9.55
CA TYR A 85 9.92 3.23 9.84
C TYR A 85 10.63 4.54 9.47
N LEU A 86 9.88 5.53 8.98
CA LEU A 86 10.39 6.89 8.78
C LEU A 86 10.90 7.44 10.12
N GLY A 87 12.22 7.64 10.21
CA GLY A 87 12.94 8.05 11.42
C GLY A 87 13.85 6.99 12.06
N GLY A 88 13.88 5.75 11.54
CA GLY A 88 14.79 4.69 12.00
C GLY A 88 15.78 4.22 10.91
N GLY A 89 16.69 3.31 11.26
CA GLY A 89 17.74 2.81 10.35
C GLY A 89 17.25 2.10 9.07
N LEU A 90 15.95 1.82 8.95
CA LEU A 90 15.33 1.26 7.74
C LEU A 90 14.88 2.32 6.72
N ALA A 91 15.10 3.62 7.00
CA ALA A 91 14.82 4.72 6.08
C ALA A 91 15.59 4.62 4.75
N HIS A 92 16.79 4.02 4.73
CA HIS A 92 17.54 3.78 3.50
C HIS A 92 16.83 2.83 2.53
N LEU A 93 16.14 1.83 3.07
CA LEU A 93 15.39 0.89 2.25
C LEU A 93 14.14 1.55 1.67
N PHE A 94 13.47 2.38 2.46
CA PHE A 94 12.40 3.27 2.00
C PHE A 94 12.88 4.17 0.85
N LEU A 95 14.02 4.84 0.99
CA LEU A 95 14.61 5.66 -0.07
C LEU A 95 14.93 4.87 -1.34
N ARG A 96 15.35 3.61 -1.22
CA ARG A 96 15.60 2.75 -2.39
C ARG A 96 14.31 2.29 -3.08
N THR A 97 13.22 2.14 -2.32
CA THR A 97 11.93 1.69 -2.85
C THR A 97 11.15 2.88 -3.45
N LEU A 98 11.33 4.10 -2.92
CA LEU A 98 10.72 5.32 -3.44
C LEU A 98 11.55 6.06 -4.48
N GLY A 99 12.88 5.97 -4.40
CA GLY A 99 13.79 6.72 -5.26
C GLY A 99 13.97 6.13 -6.65
N GLY A 100 13.27 5.04 -6.98
CA GLY A 100 13.27 4.43 -8.30
C GLY A 100 12.18 4.97 -9.24
N ASP A 101 11.17 5.66 -8.70
CA ASP A 101 10.01 6.11 -9.48
C ASP A 101 10.37 7.42 -10.21
N GLU A 102 10.11 7.47 -11.52
CA GLU A 102 10.28 8.72 -12.28
C GLU A 102 9.30 9.78 -11.74
N PRO A 103 9.75 11.02 -11.44
CA PRO A 103 8.86 12.06 -10.92
C PRO A 103 7.64 12.29 -11.82
N GLY A 104 6.44 12.21 -11.26
CA GLY A 104 5.20 12.34 -12.03
C GLY A 104 4.80 11.10 -12.83
N SER A 105 5.45 9.95 -12.63
CA SER A 105 4.95 8.65 -13.09
C SER A 105 3.69 8.21 -12.32
N ALA A 106 3.03 7.18 -12.83
CA ALA A 106 1.94 6.50 -12.13
C ALA A 106 2.38 5.97 -10.75
N ASP A 107 3.58 5.37 -10.68
CA ASP A 107 4.17 4.87 -9.44
C ASP A 107 4.47 5.97 -8.43
N ASP A 108 5.04 7.11 -8.84
CA ASP A 108 5.26 8.27 -7.94
C ASP A 108 3.93 8.79 -7.38
N ARG A 109 2.89 8.87 -8.21
CA ARG A 109 1.55 9.27 -7.76
C ARG A 109 0.95 8.25 -6.78
N LEU A 110 1.05 6.96 -7.06
CA LEU A 110 0.54 5.90 -6.19
C LEU A 110 1.32 5.84 -4.86
N THR A 111 2.63 6.02 -4.91
CA THR A 111 3.53 6.19 -3.76
C THR A 111 3.04 7.32 -2.86
N ARG A 112 2.76 8.50 -3.41
CA ARG A 112 2.28 9.66 -2.64
C ARG A 112 0.94 9.36 -1.96
N ARG A 113 0.02 8.71 -2.65
CA ARG A 113 -1.28 8.30 -2.08
C ARG A 113 -1.12 7.28 -0.96
N ALA A 114 -0.22 6.32 -1.08
CA ALA A 114 0.07 5.36 -0.01
C ALA A 114 0.65 6.05 1.25
N ILE A 115 1.53 7.04 1.06
CA ILE A 115 2.09 7.85 2.14
C ILE A 115 0.98 8.68 2.81
N GLU A 116 0.13 9.33 2.00
CA GLU A 116 -1.00 10.12 2.46
C GLU A 116 -1.97 9.28 3.30
N TRP A 117 -2.44 8.15 2.77
CA TRP A 117 -3.33 7.22 3.46
C TRP A 117 -2.79 6.82 4.84
N SER A 118 -1.52 6.41 4.89
CA SER A 118 -0.86 6.02 6.14
C SER A 118 -0.72 7.20 7.12
N ARG A 119 -0.47 8.40 6.60
CA ARG A 119 -0.41 9.63 7.40
C ARG A 119 -1.78 9.99 8.00
N LEU A 120 -2.83 9.96 7.19
CA LEU A 120 -4.20 10.28 7.61
C LEU A 120 -4.66 9.34 8.73
N LEU A 121 -4.48 8.02 8.54
CA LEU A 121 -4.78 7.02 9.58
C LEU A 121 -4.02 7.30 10.88
N ARG A 122 -2.72 7.57 10.79
CA ARG A 122 -1.88 7.79 11.97
C ARG A 122 -2.19 9.08 12.71
N ARG A 123 -2.73 10.10 12.02
CA ARG A 123 -3.17 11.36 12.62
C ARG A 123 -4.61 11.30 13.12
N GLY A 124 -5.34 10.22 12.83
CA GLY A 124 -6.77 10.11 13.14
C GLY A 124 -7.66 10.95 12.22
N GLU A 125 -7.11 11.47 11.12
CA GLU A 125 -7.83 12.24 10.10
C GLU A 125 -8.62 11.32 9.15
N LEU A 126 -8.25 10.03 9.07
CA LEU A 126 -9.01 8.97 8.42
C LEU A 126 -9.36 7.91 9.47
N PRO A 127 -10.67 7.64 9.71
CA PRO A 127 -11.09 6.54 10.57
C PRO A 127 -10.59 5.19 10.03
N VAL A 128 -10.14 4.31 10.93
CA VAL A 128 -9.69 2.95 10.57
C VAL A 128 -10.77 2.17 9.81
N ALA A 129 -12.03 2.31 10.22
CA ALA A 129 -13.17 1.66 9.57
C ALA A 129 -13.44 2.15 8.13
N GLU A 130 -12.93 3.32 7.75
CA GLU A 130 -13.10 3.92 6.42
C GLU A 130 -11.87 3.70 5.54
N ALA A 131 -10.86 2.97 6.03
CA ALA A 131 -9.57 2.85 5.36
C ALA A 131 -9.66 2.21 3.97
N GLY A 132 -10.53 1.20 3.77
CA GLY A 132 -10.77 0.61 2.45
C GLY A 132 -11.69 1.47 1.59
N ALA A 133 -12.69 2.14 2.18
CA ALA A 133 -13.55 3.09 1.45
C ALA A 133 -12.75 4.25 0.84
N TRP A 134 -11.75 4.77 1.57
CA TRP A 134 -10.80 5.75 1.06
C TRP A 134 -10.04 5.23 -0.17
N ILE A 135 -9.59 3.97 -0.15
CA ILE A 135 -8.89 3.36 -1.29
C ILE A 135 -9.80 3.29 -2.52
N ARG A 136 -11.05 2.84 -2.35
CA ARG A 136 -12.01 2.78 -3.45
C ARG A 136 -12.25 4.16 -4.09
N SER A 137 -12.40 5.19 -3.27
CA SER A 137 -12.73 6.55 -3.73
C SER A 137 -11.54 7.30 -4.33
N GLU A 138 -10.33 7.14 -3.77
CA GLU A 138 -9.19 7.98 -4.14
C GLU A 138 -8.27 7.37 -5.19
N ILE A 139 -8.21 6.03 -5.30
CA ILE A 139 -7.24 5.35 -6.17
C ILE A 139 -7.79 4.26 -7.10
N CYS A 140 -9.02 3.80 -6.93
CA CYS A 140 -9.63 2.83 -7.85
C CYS A 140 -10.30 3.51 -9.05
N ALA A 141 -10.36 2.80 -10.19
CA ALA A 141 -10.94 3.32 -11.43
C ALA A 141 -12.48 3.37 -11.41
N CYS A 142 -13.11 2.54 -10.57
CA CYS A 142 -14.56 2.49 -10.39
C CYS A 142 -14.87 2.64 -8.90
N ALA A 143 -15.57 3.72 -8.53
CA ALA A 143 -16.23 3.88 -7.24
C ALA A 143 -17.68 3.42 -7.33
#